data_AF-A0A9D2QKE8-F1
#
_entry.id   AF-A0A9D2QKE8-F1
#
_cell.length_a   1.000
_cell.length_b   1.000
_cell.length_c   1.000
_cell.angle_alpha   90.00
_cell.angle_beta   90.00
_cell.angle_gamma   90.00
#
_symmetry.space_group_name_H-M   'P 1'
#
loop_
_entity.id
_entity.type
_entity.pdbx_description
1 polymer ?
#
loop_
_entity_poly.entity_id
_entity_poly.type
_entity_poly.pdbx_seq_one_letter_code
_entity_poly.pdbx_strand_id
1 'polypeptide(L)'
;MEQSKKTEGRESRKDNDLFFTCSLIEYIARKTKNKRADVVNALGRKNVEKIYELADVYHSDNIDRVSDDFIHAAGITVGSFDNVAAAEYSVPSHWDIGKVYKRLILGIAKEKGMDI
;
A
#
# COMPACT_ATOMS: atom_id res chain seq x y z
N MET A 1 -24.18 28.78 7.87
CA MET A 1 -22.97 28.23 7.20
C MET A 1 -23.21 26.74 7.09
N GLU A 2 -23.62 26.30 5.91
CA GLU A 2 -23.95 24.90 5.64
C GLU A 2 -22.66 24.09 5.68
N GLN A 3 -22.52 23.20 6.67
CA GLN A 3 -21.44 22.21 6.65
C GLN A 3 -21.77 21.22 5.54
N SER A 4 -21.05 21.34 4.43
CA SER A 4 -21.10 20.39 3.32
C SER A 4 -20.70 19.02 3.85
N LYS A 5 -21.68 18.15 4.11
CA LYS A 5 -21.46 16.74 4.46
C LYS A 5 -20.67 16.10 3.33
N LYS A 6 -19.39 15.84 3.58
CA LYS A 6 -18.59 14.93 2.74
C LYS A 6 -19.31 13.58 2.84
N THR A 7 -19.90 13.13 1.74
CA THR A 7 -20.51 11.80 1.66
C THR A 7 -19.42 10.79 1.94
N GLU A 8 -19.40 10.20 3.15
CA GLU A 8 -18.50 9.09 3.42
C GLU A 8 -18.86 7.97 2.43
N GLY A 9 -17.86 7.52 1.66
CA GLY A 9 -18.02 6.33 0.84
C GLY A 9 -18.33 5.10 1.71
N ARG A 10 -18.47 3.93 1.09
CA ARG A 10 -18.74 2.68 1.83
C ARG A 10 -17.66 2.29 2.85
N GLU A 11 -16.48 2.91 2.83
CA GLU A 11 -15.36 2.63 3.71
C GLU A 11 -14.85 3.91 4.39
N SER A 12 -14.29 3.75 5.61
CA SER A 12 -13.69 4.85 6.36
C SER A 12 -12.49 5.43 5.62
N ARG A 13 -12.14 6.69 5.89
CA ARG A 13 -10.95 7.31 5.30
C ARG A 13 -9.67 6.54 5.66
N LYS A 14 -9.50 6.23 6.95
CA LYS A 14 -8.35 5.46 7.46
C LYS A 14 -8.22 4.09 6.78
N ASP A 15 -9.35 3.41 6.54
CA ASP A 15 -9.37 2.12 5.85
C ASP A 15 -8.92 2.28 4.40
N ASN A 16 -9.39 3.31 3.71
CA ASN A 16 -9.05 3.58 2.32
C ASN A 16 -7.58 4.02 2.16
N ASP A 17 -7.05 4.79 3.10
CA ASP A 17 -5.65 5.21 3.12
C ASP A 17 -4.74 3.99 3.38
N LEU A 18 -5.16 3.09 4.29
CA LEU A 18 -4.46 1.85 4.56
C LEU A 18 -4.49 0.90 3.35
N PHE A 19 -5.64 0.83 2.67
CA PHE A 19 -5.82 0.05 1.45
C PHE A 19 -4.76 0.42 0.42
N PHE A 20 -4.64 1.70 0.09
CA PHE A 20 -3.68 2.16 -0.91
C PHE A 20 -2.24 2.00 -0.46
N THR A 21 -1.95 2.28 0.81
CA THR A 21 -0.62 2.05 1.38
C THR A 21 -0.19 0.60 1.15
N CYS A 22 -1.07 -0.36 1.44
CA CYS A 22 -0.81 -1.78 1.19
C CYS A 22 -0.65 -2.09 -0.30
N SER A 23 -1.50 -1.52 -1.15
CA SER A 23 -1.44 -1.73 -2.60
C SER A 23 -0.19 -1.15 -3.25
N LEU A 24 0.29 0.01 -2.79
CA LEU A 24 1.51 0.64 -3.29
C LEU A 24 2.74 -0.17 -2.89
N ILE A 25 2.82 -0.65 -1.64
CA ILE A 25 3.91 -1.53 -1.19
C ILE A 25 3.94 -2.83 -2.01
N GLU A 26 2.77 -3.43 -2.25
CA GLU A 26 2.65 -4.60 -3.11
C GLU A 26 3.09 -4.32 -4.54
N TYR A 27 2.72 -3.15 -5.08
CA TYR A 27 3.11 -2.73 -6.42
C TYR A 27 4.63 -2.56 -6.54
N ILE A 28 5.25 -1.86 -5.58
CA ILE A 28 6.71 -1.67 -5.52
C ILE A 28 7.42 -3.02 -5.43
N ALA A 29 6.93 -3.94 -4.59
CA ALA A 29 7.50 -5.27 -4.44
C ALA A 29 7.53 -6.06 -5.75
N ARG A 30 6.42 -6.06 -6.50
CA ARG A 30 6.36 -6.72 -7.81
C ARG A 30 7.22 -6.01 -8.85
N LYS A 31 7.11 -4.68 -8.95
CA LYS A 31 7.86 -3.86 -9.91
C LYS A 31 9.37 -4.01 -9.76
N THR A 32 9.85 -4.14 -8.52
CA THR A 32 11.27 -4.29 -8.20
C THR A 32 11.71 -5.73 -7.96
N LYS A 33 10.81 -6.72 -8.08
CA LYS A 33 11.09 -8.15 -7.84
C LYS A 33 11.69 -8.43 -6.45
N ASN A 34 11.13 -7.79 -5.42
CA ASN A 34 11.53 -7.94 -4.02
C ASN A 34 10.40 -8.54 -3.18
N LYS A 35 10.73 -9.12 -2.02
CA LYS A 35 9.68 -9.52 -1.07
C LYS A 35 9.11 -8.26 -0.42
N ARG A 36 7.82 -8.29 -0.04
CA ARG A 36 7.17 -7.16 0.64
C ARG A 36 7.91 -6.71 1.90
N ALA A 37 8.44 -7.67 2.66
CA ALA A 37 9.23 -7.38 3.86
C ALA A 37 10.48 -6.55 3.52
N ASP A 38 11.20 -6.90 2.45
CA ASP A 38 12.40 -6.18 2.02
C ASP A 38 12.04 -4.74 1.59
N VAL A 39 10.93 -4.57 0.87
CA VAL A 39 10.41 -3.25 0.48
C VAL A 39 10.03 -2.41 1.69
N VAL A 40 9.25 -2.95 2.64
CA VAL A 40 8.85 -2.23 3.86
C VAL A 40 10.07 -1.83 4.69
N ASN A 41 11.07 -2.72 4.79
CA ASN A 41 12.31 -2.43 5.49
C ASN A 41 13.12 -1.32 4.80
N ALA A 42 13.21 -1.34 3.47
CA ALA A 42 13.91 -0.32 2.70
C ALA A 42 13.21 1.05 2.74
N LEU A 43 11.87 1.07 2.63
CA LEU A 43 11.08 2.28 2.82
C LEU A 43 11.29 2.86 4.22
N GLY A 44 11.31 1.99 5.24
CA GLY A 44 11.41 2.38 6.63
C GLY A 44 10.17 3.12 7.13
N ARG A 45 10.10 3.34 8.45
CA ARG A 45 8.92 3.93 9.11
C ARG A 45 8.51 5.28 8.51
N LYS A 46 9.48 6.17 8.26
CA LYS A 46 9.24 7.51 7.74
C LYS A 46 8.54 7.51 6.37
N ASN A 47 8.96 6.68 5.43
CA ASN A 47 8.33 6.66 4.11
C ASN A 47 6.99 5.92 4.13
N VAL A 48 6.85 4.88 4.95
CA VAL A 48 5.55 4.19 5.13
C VAL A 48 4.52 5.15 5.73
N GLU A 49 4.89 5.92 6.75
CA GLU A 49 4.04 6.98 7.32
C GLU A 49 3.67 8.03 6.27
N LYS A 50 4.65 8.51 5.50
CA LYS A 50 4.39 9.47 4.41
C LYS A 50 3.41 8.94 3.37
N ILE A 51 3.52 7.66 2.99
CA ILE A 51 2.58 7.02 2.05
C ILE A 51 1.17 7.03 2.64
N TYR A 52 1.03 6.67 3.92
CA TYR A 52 -0.26 6.62 4.60
C TYR A 52 -0.89 8.00 4.76
N GLU A 53 -0.13 8.98 5.24
CA GLU A 53 -0.60 10.36 5.47
C GLU A 53 -1.02 11.08 4.19
N LEU A 54 -0.38 10.76 3.06
CA LEU A 54 -0.64 11.39 1.76
C LEU A 54 -1.44 10.48 0.81
N ALA A 55 -2.03 9.39 1.32
CA ALA A 55 -2.75 8.44 0.48
C ALA A 55 -3.87 9.15 -0.30
N ASP A 56 -4.67 10.00 0.32
CA ASP A 56 -5.77 10.69 -0.35
C ASP A 56 -5.34 11.57 -1.54
N VAL A 57 -4.11 12.10 -1.51
CA VAL A 57 -3.47 12.78 -2.65
C VAL A 57 -3.03 11.75 -3.69
N TYR A 58 -2.26 10.74 -3.28
CA TYR A 58 -1.67 9.76 -4.19
C TYR A 58 -2.68 8.86 -4.91
N HIS A 59 -3.89 8.66 -4.38
CA HIS A 59 -4.95 7.92 -5.07
C HIS A 59 -5.36 8.57 -6.40
N SER A 60 -5.15 9.88 -6.54
CA SER A 60 -5.47 10.64 -7.76
C SER A 60 -4.31 10.63 -8.77
N ASP A 61 -3.12 10.20 -8.35
CA ASP A 61 -1.93 10.17 -9.17
C ASP A 61 -1.73 8.79 -9.83
N ASN A 62 -0.88 8.76 -10.86
CA ASN A 62 -0.48 7.51 -11.48
C ASN A 62 0.42 6.70 -10.51
N ILE A 63 -0.01 5.50 -10.15
CA ILE A 63 0.71 4.61 -9.23
C ILE A 63 2.13 4.29 -9.69
N ASP A 64 2.40 4.24 -11.01
CA ASP A 64 3.76 4.04 -11.51
C ASP A 64 4.68 5.17 -11.09
N ARG A 65 4.24 6.42 -11.29
CA ARG A 65 5.01 7.60 -10.91
C ARG A 65 5.24 7.64 -9.39
N VAL A 66 4.17 7.45 -8.61
CA VAL A 66 4.26 7.44 -7.15
C VAL A 66 5.24 6.35 -6.69
N SER A 67 5.16 5.16 -7.28
CA SER A 67 6.07 4.06 -6.95
C SER A 67 7.53 4.38 -7.26
N ASP A 68 7.81 5.03 -8.39
CA ASP A 68 9.18 5.36 -8.80
C ASP A 68 9.82 6.39 -7.86
N ASP A 69 9.05 7.37 -7.38
CA ASP A 69 9.51 8.34 -6.39
C ASP A 69 9.96 7.66 -5.09
N PHE A 70 9.17 6.71 -4.58
CA PHE A 70 9.51 5.97 -3.35
C PHE A 70 10.63 4.95 -3.56
N ILE A 71 10.67 4.28 -4.72
CA ILE A 71 11.77 3.37 -5.09
C ILE A 71 13.10 4.13 -5.09
N HIS A 72 13.14 5.30 -5.74
CA HIS A 72 14.33 6.13 -5.79
C HIS A 72 14.72 6.67 -4.40
N ALA A 73 13.76 7.23 -3.66
CA ALA A 73 14.01 7.81 -2.34
C ALA A 73 14.50 6.78 -1.31
N ALA A 74 14.05 5.52 -1.41
CA ALA A 74 14.45 4.43 -0.53
C ALA A 74 15.66 3.62 -1.06
N GLY A 75 16.18 3.94 -2.25
CA GLY A 75 17.30 3.22 -2.85
C GLY A 75 16.99 1.75 -3.16
N ILE A 76 15.74 1.43 -3.47
CA ILE A 76 15.32 0.06 -3.74
C ILE A 76 15.85 -0.37 -5.12
N THR A 77 16.64 -1.43 -5.15
CA THR A 77 17.18 -2.03 -6.38
C THR A 77 16.35 -3.22 -6.84
N VAL A 78 16.54 -3.63 -8.09
CA VAL A 78 15.89 -4.84 -8.63
C VAL A 78 16.41 -6.09 -7.90
N GLY A 79 15.50 -6.89 -7.36
CA GLY A 79 15.76 -8.17 -6.74
C GLY A 79 15.53 -9.36 -7.69
N SER A 80 15.42 -10.56 -7.11
CA SER A 80 15.22 -11.81 -7.84
C SER A 80 13.89 -12.51 -7.54
N PHE A 81 13.03 -11.92 -6.71
CA PHE A 81 11.75 -12.48 -6.30
C PHE A 81 10.64 -12.06 -7.26
N ASP A 82 10.48 -12.79 -8.36
CA ASP A 82 9.40 -12.57 -9.33
C ASP A 82 8.27 -13.59 -9.12
N ASN A 83 7.45 -13.34 -8.10
CA ASN A 83 6.33 -14.22 -7.77
C ASN A 83 5.20 -14.19 -8.80
N VAL A 84 5.16 -13.17 -9.67
CA VAL A 84 4.16 -13.08 -10.73
C VAL A 84 4.54 -14.01 -11.87
N ALA A 85 5.79 -13.97 -12.31
CA ALA A 85 6.28 -14.87 -13.37
C ALA A 85 6.37 -16.33 -12.90
N ALA A 86 6.66 -16.57 -11.61
CA ALA A 86 6.79 -17.91 -11.06
C ALA A 86 5.44 -18.61 -10.75
N ALA A 87 4.31 -17.90 -10.83
CA ALA A 87 3.02 -18.47 -10.48
C ALA A 87 2.44 -19.35 -11.61
N GLU A 88 1.93 -20.53 -11.23
CA GLU A 88 1.23 -21.45 -12.15
C GLU A 88 -0.26 -21.08 -12.35
N TYR A 89 -0.70 -19.98 -11.73
CA TYR A 89 -2.07 -19.50 -11.75
C TYR A 89 -2.12 -17.98 -11.88
N SER A 90 -3.29 -17.46 -12.28
CA SER A 90 -3.54 -16.03 -12.38
C SER A 90 -3.32 -15.33 -11.04
N VAL A 91 -2.27 -14.53 -10.95
CA VAL A 91 -1.96 -13.78 -9.73
C VAL A 91 -2.93 -12.60 -9.59
N PRO A 92 -3.59 -12.43 -8.43
CA PRO A 92 -4.48 -11.28 -8.19
C PRO A 92 -3.75 -9.95 -8.36
N SER A 93 -4.49 -8.89 -8.66
CA SER A 93 -3.92 -7.55 -8.81
C SER A 93 -3.30 -7.04 -7.49
N HIS A 94 -2.44 -6.04 -7.58
CA HIS A 94 -1.90 -5.36 -6.39
C HIS A 94 -3.01 -4.69 -5.55
N TRP A 95 -4.12 -4.30 -6.19
CA TRP A 95 -5.33 -3.85 -5.49
C TRP A 95 -5.98 -4.98 -4.70
N ASP A 96 -6.13 -6.17 -5.29
CA ASP A 96 -6.77 -7.30 -4.58
C ASP A 96 -5.93 -7.75 -3.39
N ILE A 97 -4.60 -7.80 -3.54
CA ILE A 97 -3.69 -8.10 -2.44
C ILE A 97 -3.69 -6.99 -1.38
N GLY A 98 -3.75 -5.72 -1.79
CA GLY A 98 -3.88 -4.61 -0.84
C GLY A 98 -5.13 -4.70 0.03
N LYS A 99 -6.27 -5.13 -0.54
CA LYS A 99 -7.49 -5.40 0.24
C LYS A 99 -7.30 -6.49 1.28
N VAL A 100 -6.53 -7.55 0.96
CA VAL A 100 -6.23 -8.63 1.91
C VAL A 100 -5.38 -8.11 3.06
N TYR A 101 -4.29 -7.39 2.77
CA TYR A 101 -3.42 -6.82 3.81
C TYR A 101 -4.15 -5.81 4.69
N LYS A 102 -4.94 -4.91 4.10
CA LYS A 102 -5.80 -4.00 4.85
C LYS A 102 -6.67 -4.74 5.87
N ARG A 103 -7.41 -5.77 5.42
CA ARG A 103 -8.29 -6.55 6.29
C ARG A 103 -7.52 -7.27 7.39
N LEU A 104 -6.35 -7.82 7.07
CA LEU A 104 -5.49 -8.48 8.05
C LEU A 104 -5.02 -7.51 9.14
N ILE A 105 -4.51 -6.35 8.74
CA ILE A 105 -4.03 -5.31 9.66
C ILE A 105 -5.16 -4.80 10.54
N LEU A 106 -6.32 -4.48 9.97
CA LEU A 106 -7.52 -4.07 10.70
C LEU A 106 -8.00 -5.13 11.70
N GLY A 107 -7.99 -6.40 11.28
CA GLY A 107 -8.36 -7.53 12.14
C GLY A 107 -7.44 -7.65 13.35
N ILE A 108 -6.13 -7.60 13.12
CA ILE A 108 -5.12 -7.65 14.20
C ILE A 108 -5.22 -6.43 15.12
N ALA A 109 -5.40 -5.22 14.56
CA ALA A 109 -5.55 -3.99 15.35
C ALA A 109 -6.77 -4.08 16.27
N LYS A 110 -7.91 -4.53 15.74
CA LYS A 110 -9.13 -4.76 16.51
C LYS A 110 -8.94 -5.80 17.62
N GLU A 111 -8.32 -6.93 17.31
CA GLU A 111 -8.05 -8.00 18.29
C GLU A 111 -7.12 -7.52 19.42
N LYS A 112 -6.14 -6.68 19.10
CA LYS A 112 -5.16 -6.14 20.06
C LYS A 112 -5.60 -4.84 20.73
N GLY A 113 -6.76 -4.28 20.39
CA GLY A 113 -7.22 -2.99 20.90
C GLY A 113 -6.30 -1.82 20.52
N MET A 114 -5.66 -1.88 19.35
CA MET A 114 -4.75 -0.85 18.83
C MET A 114 -5.49 0.07 17.86
N ASP A 115 -5.18 1.36 17.91
CA ASP A 115 -5.51 2.27 16.79
C ASP A 115 -4.44 2.15 15.70
N ILE A 116 -4.85 2.48 14.50
CA ILE A 116 -4.04 2.51 13.27
C ILE A 116 -3.85 3.93 12.80
#